data_AF-A0A8T5SZM0-F1
#
_entry.id   AF-A0A8T5SZM0-F1
#
_cell.length_a   1.000
_cell.length_b   1.000
_cell.length_c   1.000
_cell.angle_alpha   90.00
_cell.angle_beta   90.00
_cell.angle_gamma   90.00
#
_symmetry.space_group_name_H-M   'P 1'
#
loop_
_entity.id
_entity.type
_entity.pdbx_description
1 polymer ?
#
loop_
_entity_poly.entity_id
_entity_poly.type
_entity_poly.pdbx_seq_one_letter_code
_entity_poly.pdbx_strand_id
1 'polypeptide(L)'
;MVEESKTGDNSSRLSIQIEGMHCASCVSSIENALKNEDGVIKVAVSLLDEKAVVEYDADRVDRLKLEKAIESTGYRAKRSVMTMSIAGAESESDWTKIEQALMRQKGVITVQTFPEKRKLLIEYDQDILTFKIVKKVLRELEFEPDEAEGVEGDRESLARDKERRYYLSLFTFSLLLSIPVVLIHFHVLDSIIPSEATRMLIMFALATPVQFIGGYPFYKAALRAARHFKTNMDTLVMLGTSAAYFYSVATTFYLTGSPSFYDTAVLLITFILLGRTLEAIAKGRTSKAIRSLMDLQAKVAIVLRNGEEIILPIEDVEVEDIVLIRPGDRVPVDGKVLEGKSSVDESMITGEPAPVTKTAGDSVIGGTVNKNGVLHVRAEKVGQDTVLSQIVRMVEEAQTNKPPIQRKADSIASVFTPVVLIASIATFLFWTLIMAVEWTLALNFTIAVLVAACPCALGLATPTAIMVGIGKGAQYGILIKTGDGLETIPVIDTIVFDKTGTLTIGRPTVTDITVIGELSEDEALGLIA
;
A
#
# COMPACT_ATOMS: atom_id res chain seq x y z
N MET A 1 -20.76 -28.47 30.87
CA MET A 1 -20.21 -27.25 31.48
C MET A 1 -19.12 -26.78 30.56
N VAL A 2 -19.50 -25.94 29.60
CA VAL A 2 -18.57 -25.30 28.66
C VAL A 2 -18.27 -23.94 29.28
N GLU A 3 -17.01 -23.69 29.60
CA GLU A 3 -16.55 -22.40 30.13
C GLU A 3 -16.84 -21.31 29.11
N GLU A 4 -17.75 -20.40 29.46
CA GLU A 4 -17.91 -19.11 28.80
C GLU A 4 -16.64 -18.28 29.07
N SER A 5 -15.72 -18.25 28.10
CA SER A 5 -14.63 -17.28 28.11
C SER A 5 -15.21 -15.89 27.87
N LYS A 6 -15.24 -15.07 28.93
CA LYS A 6 -15.48 -13.62 28.86
C LYS A 6 -14.52 -12.98 27.85
N THR A 7 -14.99 -12.70 26.64
CA THR A 7 -14.31 -11.80 25.70
C THR A 7 -14.43 -10.38 26.25
N GLY A 8 -13.32 -9.83 26.73
CA GLY A 8 -13.22 -8.48 27.25
C GLY A 8 -13.40 -7.43 26.15
N ASP A 9 -14.28 -6.48 26.44
CA ASP A 9 -14.81 -5.40 25.59
C ASP A 9 -13.82 -4.24 25.37
N ASN A 10 -12.50 -4.53 25.23
CA ASN A 10 -11.46 -3.49 25.10
C ASN A 10 -10.46 -3.76 23.96
N SER A 11 -10.92 -4.44 22.90
CA SER A 11 -10.12 -4.63 21.69
C SER A 11 -10.06 -3.34 20.88
N SER A 12 -8.86 -2.78 20.74
CA SER A 12 -8.56 -1.65 19.87
C SER A 12 -7.84 -2.10 18.61
N ARG A 13 -8.02 -1.35 17.53
CA ARG A 13 -7.36 -1.59 16.24
C ARG A 13 -6.47 -0.41 15.91
N LEU A 14 -5.25 -0.69 15.46
CA LEU A 14 -4.25 0.30 15.12
C LEU A 14 -3.59 -0.03 13.80
N SER A 15 -3.52 0.97 12.93
CA SER A 15 -2.71 0.97 11.72
C SER A 15 -1.36 1.66 11.94
N ILE A 16 -0.26 1.01 11.56
CA ILE A 16 1.11 1.56 11.61
C ILE A 16 1.75 1.45 10.22
N GLN A 17 2.14 2.58 9.62
CA GLN A 17 2.93 2.57 8.38
C GLN A 17 4.39 2.23 8.71
N ILE A 18 5.10 1.52 7.83
CA ILE A 18 6.42 0.93 8.12
C ILE A 18 7.40 1.22 6.98
N GLU A 19 8.49 1.90 7.28
CA GLU A 19 9.50 2.28 6.29
C GLU A 19 10.49 1.14 5.99
N GLY A 20 10.74 0.92 4.69
CA GLY A 20 11.82 0.04 4.21
C GLY A 20 11.45 -1.44 4.15
N MET A 21 10.15 -1.75 4.08
CA MET A 21 9.64 -3.11 3.93
C MET A 21 9.69 -3.51 2.45
N HIS A 22 10.54 -4.47 2.11
CA HIS A 22 10.85 -4.75 0.71
C HIS A 22 10.72 -6.22 0.31
N CYS A 23 10.45 -7.14 1.23
CA CYS A 23 10.18 -8.52 0.84
C CYS A 23 9.33 -9.26 1.86
N ALA A 24 8.79 -10.38 1.43
CA ALA A 24 8.17 -11.45 2.21
C ALA A 24 8.77 -11.69 3.62
N SER A 25 10.11 -11.78 3.68
CA SER A 25 10.83 -12.04 4.93
C SER A 25 10.78 -10.86 5.91
N CYS A 26 10.69 -9.62 5.41
CA CYS A 26 10.44 -8.42 6.22
C CYS A 26 9.08 -8.54 6.89
N VAL A 27 8.06 -8.90 6.12
CA VAL A 27 6.68 -9.00 6.59
C VAL A 27 6.55 -10.03 7.70
N SER A 28 7.08 -11.24 7.47
CA SER A 28 7.06 -12.33 8.46
C SER A 28 7.84 -11.96 9.73
N SER A 29 8.95 -11.24 9.59
CA SER A 29 9.76 -10.79 10.72
C SER A 29 9.03 -9.82 11.63
N ILE A 30 8.27 -8.89 11.05
CA ILE A 30 7.49 -7.89 11.76
C ILE A 30 6.23 -8.52 12.37
N GLU A 31 5.51 -9.37 11.61
CA GLU A 31 4.33 -10.09 12.12
C GLU A 31 4.66 -10.92 13.35
N ASN A 32 5.77 -11.67 13.31
CA ASN A 32 6.17 -12.48 14.45
C ASN A 32 6.58 -11.63 15.66
N ALA A 33 7.22 -10.48 15.45
CA ALA A 33 7.57 -9.59 16.55
C ALA A 33 6.30 -9.02 17.21
N LEU A 34 5.35 -8.52 16.41
CA LEU A 34 4.10 -7.97 16.92
C LEU A 34 3.22 -9.04 17.58
N LYS A 35 3.14 -10.26 17.03
CA LYS A 35 2.37 -11.36 17.63
C LYS A 35 2.91 -11.84 18.97
N ASN A 36 4.21 -11.65 19.21
CA ASN A 36 4.85 -12.06 20.45
C ASN A 36 4.69 -11.05 21.59
N GLU A 37 4.13 -9.87 21.32
CA GLU A 37 3.82 -8.88 22.36
C GLU A 37 2.55 -9.28 23.12
N ASP A 38 2.64 -9.32 24.45
CA ASP A 38 1.51 -9.65 25.33
C ASP A 38 0.43 -8.56 25.25
N GLY A 39 -0.79 -8.97 24.86
CA GLY A 39 -1.91 -8.07 24.57
C GLY A 39 -2.26 -7.95 23.09
N VAL A 40 -1.46 -8.50 22.17
CA VAL A 40 -1.81 -8.52 20.75
C VAL A 40 -2.73 -9.70 20.42
N ILE A 41 -3.89 -9.40 19.84
CA ILE A 41 -4.94 -10.38 19.49
C ILE A 41 -4.73 -10.86 18.06
N LYS A 42 -4.51 -9.93 17.13
CA LYS A 42 -4.35 -10.24 15.70
C LYS A 42 -3.40 -9.25 15.05
N VAL A 43 -2.61 -9.74 14.09
CA VAL A 43 -1.70 -8.92 13.29
C VAL A 43 -1.83 -9.32 11.83
N ALA A 44 -1.91 -8.33 10.95
CA ALA A 44 -1.76 -8.48 9.51
C ALA A 44 -0.80 -7.39 9.00
N VAL A 45 0.23 -7.78 8.25
CA VAL A 45 1.17 -6.81 7.66
C VAL A 45 1.13 -6.91 6.13
N SER A 46 0.92 -5.77 5.47
CA SER A 46 0.89 -5.62 4.01
C SER A 46 2.21 -5.05 3.50
N LEU A 47 2.87 -5.78 2.59
CA LEU A 47 4.04 -5.30 1.85
C LEU A 47 3.69 -4.26 0.77
N LEU A 48 2.43 -4.28 0.30
CA LEU A 48 1.97 -3.42 -0.79
C LEU A 48 1.65 -2.01 -0.29
N ASP A 49 1.15 -1.93 0.94
CA ASP A 49 0.76 -0.69 1.61
C ASP A 49 1.83 -0.21 2.59
N GLU A 50 2.91 -0.99 2.74
CA GLU A 50 3.95 -0.78 3.73
C GLU A 50 3.35 -0.52 5.12
N LYS A 51 2.37 -1.35 5.52
CA LYS A 51 1.47 -1.07 6.63
C LYS A 51 1.25 -2.32 7.48
N ALA A 52 1.26 -2.17 8.80
CA ALA A 52 0.83 -3.18 9.76
C ALA A 52 -0.51 -2.77 10.37
N VAL A 53 -1.46 -3.70 10.43
CA VAL A 53 -2.71 -3.56 11.15
C VAL A 53 -2.71 -4.54 12.31
N VAL A 54 -2.87 -3.99 13.51
CA VAL A 54 -2.79 -4.71 14.79
C VAL A 54 -4.11 -4.55 15.52
N GLU A 55 -4.73 -5.65 15.91
CA GLU A 55 -5.81 -5.69 16.89
C GLU A 55 -5.20 -6.11 18.23
N TYR A 56 -5.40 -5.29 19.26
CA TYR A 56 -4.74 -5.43 20.55
C TYR A 56 -5.64 -4.99 21.70
N ASP A 57 -5.36 -5.51 22.89
CA ASP A 57 -5.97 -5.09 24.15
C ASP A 57 -5.29 -3.80 24.62
N ALA A 58 -6.03 -2.69 24.62
CA ALA A 58 -5.52 -1.36 24.94
C ALA A 58 -5.05 -1.21 26.39
N ASP A 59 -5.45 -2.12 27.28
CA ASP A 59 -5.01 -2.11 28.68
C ASP A 59 -3.64 -2.80 28.86
N ARG A 60 -3.20 -3.62 27.89
CA ARG A 60 -2.00 -4.47 28.01
C ARG A 60 -0.81 -3.98 27.19
N VAL A 61 -1.08 -3.48 25.99
CA VAL A 61 -0.05 -3.01 25.07
C VAL A 61 -0.45 -1.66 24.49
N ASP A 62 0.51 -0.75 24.42
CA ASP A 62 0.34 0.57 23.84
C ASP A 62 1.03 0.66 22.47
N ARG A 63 0.67 1.69 21.70
CA ARG A 63 1.29 1.97 20.40
C ARG A 63 2.81 2.04 20.49
N LEU A 64 3.35 2.61 21.57
CA LEU A 64 4.79 2.81 21.76
C LEU A 64 5.54 1.47 21.91
N LYS A 65 4.97 0.48 22.61
CA LYS A 65 5.51 -0.88 22.63
C LYS A 65 5.44 -1.54 21.25
N LEU A 66 4.34 -1.38 20.53
CA LEU A 66 4.20 -1.94 19.18
C LEU A 66 5.20 -1.31 18.18
N GLU A 67 5.43 0.00 18.26
CA GLU A 67 6.46 0.70 17.48
C GLU A 67 7.87 0.16 17.82
N LYS A 68 8.18 -0.02 19.11
CA LYS A 68 9.45 -0.62 19.55
C LYS A 68 9.61 -2.08 19.09
N ALA A 69 8.54 -2.86 19.08
CA ALA A 69 8.55 -4.23 18.57
C ALA A 69 8.90 -4.24 17.07
N ILE A 70 8.34 -3.30 16.28
CA ILE A 70 8.72 -3.12 14.87
C ILE A 70 10.19 -2.68 14.75
N GLU A 71 10.65 -1.73 15.55
CA GLU A 71 12.03 -1.25 15.55
C GLU A 71 13.05 -2.33 15.92
N SER A 72 12.68 -3.24 16.84
CA SER A 72 13.49 -4.40 17.23
C SER A 72 13.77 -5.36 16.07
N THR A 73 13.03 -5.23 14.96
CA THR A 73 13.23 -6.02 13.75
C THR A 73 14.02 -5.30 12.66
N GLY A 74 14.47 -4.07 12.91
CA GLY A 74 15.29 -3.27 11.97
C GLY A 74 14.48 -2.41 11.00
N TYR A 75 13.17 -2.29 11.21
CA TYR A 75 12.28 -1.41 10.44
C TYR A 75 11.89 -0.18 11.25
N ARG A 76 11.29 0.83 10.63
CA ARG A 76 10.79 2.01 11.37
C ARG A 76 9.29 2.13 11.21
N ALA A 77 8.59 2.34 12.31
CA ALA A 77 7.22 2.81 12.28
C ALA A 77 7.21 4.27 11.82
N LYS A 78 6.47 4.56 10.76
CA LYS A 78 6.24 5.91 10.24
C LYS A 78 4.95 6.43 10.87
N ARG A 79 5.04 7.62 11.46
CA ARG A 79 3.90 8.34 12.02
C ARG A 79 3.24 9.17 10.93
N SER A 80 1.91 9.24 10.97
CA SER A 80 1.16 10.06 10.04
C SER A 80 1.28 11.52 10.45
N VAL A 81 1.51 12.39 9.47
CA VAL A 81 1.82 13.80 9.71
C VAL A 81 0.91 14.69 8.89
N MET A 82 0.13 15.52 9.58
CA MET A 82 -0.73 16.54 9.00
C MET A 82 -0.02 17.89 9.11
N THR A 83 -0.05 18.68 8.03
CA THR A 83 0.49 20.04 8.03
C THR A 83 -0.62 21.01 7.70
N MET A 84 -0.78 22.05 8.51
CA MET A 84 -1.84 23.04 8.35
C MET A 84 -1.25 24.44 8.43
N SER A 85 -1.76 25.35 7.61
CA SER A 85 -1.47 26.77 7.75
C SER A 85 -2.57 27.41 8.60
N ILE A 86 -2.20 28.23 9.58
CA ILE A 86 -3.17 28.88 10.47
C ILE A 86 -3.19 30.37 10.18
N ALA A 87 -4.35 30.89 9.77
CA ALA A 87 -4.58 32.32 9.65
C ALA A 87 -5.01 32.89 11.02
N GLY A 88 -4.49 34.07 11.38
CA GLY A 88 -4.85 34.79 12.61
C GLY A 88 -4.00 34.48 13.85
N ALA A 89 -3.10 33.48 13.82
CA ALA A 89 -2.17 33.20 14.94
C ALA A 89 -0.87 34.02 14.82
N GLU A 90 -0.82 35.19 15.48
CA GLU A 90 0.32 36.12 15.39
C GLU A 90 1.21 36.14 16.64
N SER A 91 0.70 35.75 17.82
CA SER A 91 1.47 35.76 19.07
C SER A 91 2.01 34.37 19.46
N GLU A 92 3.16 34.30 20.14
CA GLU A 92 3.66 33.05 20.74
C GLU A 92 2.64 32.39 21.69
N SER A 93 1.79 33.22 22.33
CA SER A 93 0.75 32.73 23.23
C SER A 93 -0.36 31.98 22.49
N ASP A 94 -0.66 32.34 21.24
CA ASP A 94 -1.67 31.69 20.41
C ASP A 94 -1.19 30.31 19.94
N TRP A 95 0.08 30.22 19.50
CA TRP A 95 0.71 28.96 19.12
C TRP A 95 0.77 27.98 20.30
N THR A 96 1.06 28.47 21.50
CA THR A 96 1.08 27.65 22.72
C THR A 96 -0.32 27.13 23.09
N LYS A 97 -1.37 27.96 22.93
CA LYS A 97 -2.77 27.54 23.16
C LYS A 97 -3.19 26.46 22.16
N ILE A 98 -2.86 26.66 20.88
CA ILE A 98 -3.14 25.69 19.80
C ILE A 98 -2.46 24.36 20.10
N GLU A 99 -1.17 24.38 20.46
CA GLU A 99 -0.41 23.18 20.80
C GLU A 99 -1.05 22.40 21.97
N GLN A 100 -1.38 23.09 23.07
CA GLN A 100 -1.99 22.46 24.24
C GLN A 100 -3.38 21.90 23.96
N ALA A 101 -4.20 22.61 23.19
CA ALA A 101 -5.55 22.15 22.86
C ALA A 101 -5.53 20.92 21.95
N LEU A 102 -4.59 20.86 21.00
CA LEU A 102 -4.43 19.72 20.11
C LEU A 102 -3.80 18.53 20.82
N MET A 103 -2.78 18.72 21.67
CA MET A 103 -2.19 17.64 22.47
C MET A 103 -3.19 16.95 23.41
N ARG A 104 -4.30 17.61 23.76
CA ARG A 104 -5.39 17.02 24.56
C ARG A 104 -6.33 16.11 23.75
N GLN A 105 -6.29 16.16 22.43
CA GLN A 105 -7.15 15.35 21.57
C GLN A 105 -6.65 13.91 21.52
N LYS A 106 -7.56 12.94 21.62
CA LYS A 106 -7.23 11.53 21.42
C LYS A 106 -6.73 11.32 20.00
N GLY A 107 -5.63 10.59 19.85
CA GLY A 107 -5.01 10.33 18.55
C GLY A 107 -3.95 11.36 18.14
N VAL A 108 -3.72 12.45 18.88
CA VAL A 108 -2.56 13.33 18.66
C VAL A 108 -1.33 12.74 19.37
N ILE A 109 -0.23 12.57 18.64
CA ILE A 109 1.02 12.00 19.14
C ILE A 109 1.98 13.14 19.51
N THR A 110 2.25 14.03 18.56
CA THR A 110 3.03 15.24 18.79
C THR A 110 2.49 16.40 17.96
N VAL A 111 2.71 17.61 18.45
CA VAL A 111 2.38 18.85 17.74
C VAL A 111 3.64 19.69 17.70
N GLN A 112 4.02 20.15 16.52
CA GLN A 112 5.13 21.07 16.29
C GLN A 112 4.59 22.32 15.63
N THR A 113 4.85 23.47 16.25
CA THR A 113 4.45 24.77 15.74
C THR A 113 5.64 25.43 15.05
N PHE A 114 5.41 26.05 13.90
CA PHE A 114 6.40 26.85 13.17
C PHE A 114 5.85 28.26 12.94
N PRO A 115 5.85 29.13 13.97
CA PRO A 115 5.28 30.48 13.90
C PRO A 115 5.81 31.31 12.72
N GLU A 116 7.11 31.24 12.45
CA GLU A 116 7.77 31.97 11.34
C GLU A 116 7.22 31.59 9.96
N LYS A 117 6.80 30.32 9.81
CA LYS A 117 6.25 29.79 8.56
C LYS A 117 4.72 29.77 8.56
N ARG A 118 4.09 30.18 9.67
CA ARG A 118 2.65 30.06 9.94
C ARG A 118 2.11 28.64 9.73
N LYS A 119 2.95 27.64 10.04
CA LYS A 119 2.63 26.22 9.84
C LYS A 119 2.55 25.47 11.15
N LEU A 120 1.58 24.58 11.23
CA LEU A 120 1.39 23.61 12.29
C LEU A 120 1.64 22.22 11.70
N LEU A 121 2.40 21.40 12.41
CA LEU A 121 2.68 20.02 12.04
C LEU A 121 2.21 19.11 13.17
N ILE A 122 1.29 18.20 12.87
CA ILE A 122 0.68 17.30 13.85
C ILE A 122 1.05 15.87 13.45
N GLU A 123 1.76 15.16 14.30
CA GLU A 123 1.85 13.70 14.20
C GLU A 123 0.64 13.08 14.88
N TYR A 124 -0.08 12.20 14.19
CA TYR A 124 -1.35 11.69 14.66
C TYR A 124 -1.62 10.24 14.26
N ASP A 125 -2.64 9.68 14.89
CA ASP A 125 -3.26 8.40 14.57
C ASP A 125 -4.42 8.61 13.60
N GLN A 126 -4.26 8.15 12.36
CA GLN A 126 -5.25 8.30 11.28
C GLN A 126 -6.59 7.62 11.59
N ASP A 127 -6.59 6.57 12.41
CA ASP A 127 -7.80 5.83 12.73
C ASP A 127 -8.66 6.57 13.78
N ILE A 128 -8.06 7.51 14.52
CA ILE A 128 -8.70 8.20 15.67
C ILE A 128 -8.92 9.69 15.38
N LEU A 129 -7.95 10.35 14.75
CA LEU A 129 -7.97 11.79 14.54
C LEU A 129 -8.11 12.11 13.05
N THR A 130 -9.21 12.75 12.69
CA THR A 130 -9.49 13.21 11.31
C THR A 130 -9.26 14.71 11.18
N PHE A 131 -8.96 15.19 9.96
CA PHE A 131 -8.85 16.62 9.65
C PHE A 131 -10.03 17.46 10.17
N LYS A 132 -11.25 16.94 10.10
CA LYS A 132 -12.48 17.59 10.61
C LYS A 132 -12.42 17.85 12.12
N ILE A 133 -11.88 16.91 12.90
CA ILE A 133 -11.75 17.05 14.35
C ILE A 133 -10.76 18.17 14.69
N VAL A 134 -9.61 18.19 14.01
CA VAL A 134 -8.59 19.24 14.18
C VAL A 134 -9.15 20.61 13.78
N LYS A 135 -9.85 20.70 12.64
CA LYS A 135 -10.51 21.94 12.17
C LYS A 135 -11.55 22.45 13.17
N LYS A 136 -12.34 21.56 13.75
CA LYS A 136 -13.33 21.90 14.79
C LYS A 136 -12.66 22.50 16.03
N VAL A 137 -11.60 21.86 16.53
CA VAL A 137 -10.84 22.36 17.70
C VAL A 137 -10.21 23.71 17.43
N LEU A 138 -9.67 23.93 16.23
CA LEU A 138 -9.09 25.22 15.84
C LEU A 138 -10.15 26.32 15.72
N ARG A 139 -11.33 26.01 15.16
CA ARG A 139 -12.46 26.96 15.08
C ARG A 139 -13.05 27.30 16.45
N GLU A 140 -13.11 26.34 17.37
CA GLU A 140 -13.52 26.59 18.77
C GLU A 140 -12.57 27.55 19.49
N LEU A 141 -11.32 27.64 19.04
CA LEU A 141 -10.31 28.59 19.51
C LEU A 141 -10.27 29.89 18.70
N GLU A 142 -11.24 30.13 17.82
CA GLU A 142 -11.35 31.30 16.94
C GLU A 142 -10.21 31.43 15.91
N PHE A 143 -9.52 30.34 15.58
CA PHE A 143 -8.53 30.31 14.51
C PHE A 143 -9.13 29.73 13.23
N GLU A 144 -8.84 30.36 12.09
CA GLU A 144 -9.18 29.84 10.76
C GLU A 144 -7.99 29.05 10.20
N PRO A 145 -8.06 27.71 10.18
CA PRO A 145 -7.10 26.93 9.42
C PRO A 145 -7.37 27.09 7.93
N ASP A 146 -6.33 27.46 7.20
CA ASP A 146 -6.31 27.34 5.75
C ASP A 146 -6.24 25.85 5.37
N GLU A 147 -6.57 25.51 4.11
CA GLU A 147 -6.57 24.11 3.65
C GLU A 147 -5.29 23.36 4.09
N ALA A 148 -5.45 22.11 4.56
CA ALA A 148 -4.29 21.26 4.74
C ALA A 148 -3.58 21.11 3.40
N GLU A 149 -2.34 21.60 3.32
CA GLU A 149 -1.45 21.30 2.19
C GLU A 149 -1.17 19.79 2.16
N GLY A 150 -2.02 19.06 1.44
CA GLY A 150 -1.86 17.66 1.11
C GLY A 150 -2.98 16.78 1.65
N VAL A 151 -4.04 16.62 0.85
CA VAL A 151 -4.85 15.41 0.86
C VAL A 151 -3.89 14.21 0.79
N GLU A 152 -4.00 13.30 1.76
CA GLU A 152 -3.05 12.21 2.00
C GLU A 152 -2.83 11.31 0.77
N GLY A 153 -3.84 11.22 -0.10
CA GLY A 153 -3.78 10.53 -1.39
C GLY A 153 -2.72 11.05 -2.36
N ASP A 154 -2.38 12.34 -2.32
CA ASP A 154 -1.33 12.94 -3.17
C ASP A 154 0.08 12.78 -2.58
N ARG A 155 0.23 12.74 -1.24
CA ARG A 155 1.55 12.51 -0.63
C ARG A 155 2.05 11.08 -0.84
N GLU A 156 1.16 10.09 -0.76
CA GLU A 156 1.50 8.70 -1.04
C GLU A 156 1.84 8.48 -2.51
N SER A 157 1.14 9.15 -3.44
CA SER A 157 1.43 9.13 -4.88
C SER A 157 2.83 9.65 -5.18
N LEU A 158 3.17 10.79 -4.59
CA LEU A 158 4.46 11.44 -4.74
C LEU A 158 5.59 10.62 -4.12
N ALA A 159 5.34 9.94 -2.99
CA ALA A 159 6.31 9.04 -2.36
C ALA A 159 6.60 7.81 -3.24
N ARG A 160 5.57 7.13 -3.77
CA ARG A 160 5.71 5.98 -4.67
C ARG A 160 6.40 6.37 -5.99
N ASP A 161 6.10 7.56 -6.53
CA ASP A 161 6.76 8.08 -7.74
C ASP A 161 8.22 8.49 -7.48
N LYS A 162 8.55 8.95 -6.27
CA LYS A 162 9.94 9.17 -5.85
C LYS A 162 10.69 7.84 -5.74
N GLU A 163 10.10 6.82 -5.13
CA GLU A 163 10.69 5.49 -5.03
C GLU A 163 10.94 4.86 -6.40
N ARG A 164 9.95 4.92 -7.32
CA ARG A 164 10.13 4.46 -8.70
C ARG A 164 11.30 5.16 -9.39
N ARG A 165 11.36 6.50 -9.28
CA ARG A 165 12.46 7.28 -9.88
C ARG A 165 13.81 6.94 -9.27
N TYR A 166 13.84 6.71 -7.95
CA TYR A 166 15.05 6.33 -7.23
C TYR A 166 15.61 5.02 -7.78
N TYR A 167 14.84 3.93 -7.77
CA TYR A 167 15.31 2.63 -8.27
C TYR A 167 15.58 2.63 -9.77
N LEU A 168 14.76 3.33 -10.57
CA LEU A 168 15.01 3.46 -12.00
C LEU A 168 16.34 4.17 -12.28
N SER A 169 16.64 5.25 -11.56
CA SER A 169 17.91 5.98 -11.71
C SER A 169 19.12 5.14 -11.28
N LEU A 170 18.96 4.35 -10.22
CA LEU A 170 20.02 3.48 -9.72
C LEU A 170 20.25 2.28 -10.65
N PHE A 171 19.17 1.73 -11.22
CA PHE A 171 19.23 0.70 -12.24
C PHE A 171 19.90 1.21 -13.52
N THR A 172 19.49 2.36 -14.06
CA THR A 172 20.10 2.90 -15.28
C THR A 172 21.57 3.24 -15.07
N PHE A 173 21.93 3.80 -13.91
CA PHE A 173 23.31 4.02 -13.50
C PHE A 173 24.12 2.72 -13.46
N SER A 174 23.60 1.69 -12.79
CA SER A 174 24.29 0.40 -12.66
C SER A 174 24.40 -0.32 -14.00
N LEU A 175 23.35 -0.27 -14.82
CA LEU A 175 23.31 -0.85 -16.16
C LEU A 175 24.37 -0.22 -17.06
N LEU A 176 24.46 1.12 -17.08
CA LEU A 176 25.43 1.85 -17.90
C LEU A 176 26.88 1.44 -17.57
N LEU A 177 27.20 1.25 -16.30
CA LEU A 177 28.53 0.82 -15.85
C LEU A 177 28.75 -0.69 -15.99
N SER A 178 27.70 -1.50 -15.92
CA SER A 178 27.79 -2.96 -16.10
C SER A 178 28.09 -3.39 -17.52
N ILE A 179 27.58 -2.68 -18.52
CA ILE A 179 27.75 -3.05 -19.93
C ILE A 179 29.24 -3.11 -20.32
N PRO A 180 30.06 -2.08 -20.06
CA PRO A 180 31.48 -2.17 -20.36
C PRO A 180 32.21 -3.26 -19.58
N VAL A 181 31.85 -3.51 -18.31
CA VAL A 181 32.46 -4.60 -17.51
C VAL A 181 32.22 -5.95 -18.18
N VAL A 182 30.99 -6.21 -18.65
CA VAL A 182 30.63 -7.43 -19.35
C VAL A 182 31.37 -7.55 -20.69
N LEU A 183 31.46 -6.46 -21.46
CA LEU A 183 32.18 -6.46 -22.73
C LEU A 183 33.69 -6.71 -22.55
N ILE A 184 34.29 -6.21 -21.47
CA ILE A 184 35.68 -6.50 -21.10
C ILE A 184 35.82 -7.97 -20.69
N HIS A 185 34.92 -8.50 -19.86
CA HIS A 185 34.95 -9.90 -19.41
C HIS A 185 34.86 -10.90 -20.58
N PHE A 186 34.01 -10.63 -21.58
CA PHE A 186 33.87 -11.48 -22.78
C PHE A 186 34.93 -11.21 -23.86
N HIS A 187 36.01 -10.50 -23.55
CA HIS A 187 37.11 -10.21 -24.47
C HIS A 187 36.70 -9.44 -25.75
N VAL A 188 35.54 -8.77 -25.75
CA VAL A 188 35.05 -8.00 -26.91
C VAL A 188 35.88 -6.73 -27.13
N LEU A 189 36.37 -6.14 -26.04
CA LEU A 189 37.16 -4.90 -26.06
C LEU A 189 38.68 -5.12 -26.04
N ASP A 190 39.14 -6.36 -26.22
CA ASP A 190 40.57 -6.70 -26.17
C ASP A 190 41.42 -5.98 -27.22
N SER A 191 40.83 -5.70 -28.38
CA SER A 191 41.49 -4.91 -29.43
C SER A 191 41.76 -3.45 -29.02
N ILE A 192 41.05 -2.93 -28.03
CA ILE A 192 41.14 -1.54 -27.56
C ILE A 192 41.94 -1.47 -26.25
N ILE A 193 41.90 -2.52 -25.41
CA ILE A 193 42.57 -2.58 -24.12
C ILE A 193 43.47 -3.83 -24.11
N PRO A 194 44.75 -3.73 -24.55
CA PRO A 194 45.58 -4.91 -24.79
C PRO A 194 46.08 -5.60 -23.51
N SER A 195 46.27 -4.83 -22.43
CA SER A 195 46.91 -5.31 -21.20
C SER A 195 45.89 -5.82 -20.18
N GLU A 196 46.09 -7.05 -19.69
CA GLU A 196 45.28 -7.65 -18.61
C GLU A 196 45.20 -6.77 -17.37
N ALA A 197 46.34 -6.21 -16.95
CA ALA A 197 46.39 -5.32 -15.79
C ALA A 197 45.48 -4.08 -15.97
N THR A 198 45.44 -3.52 -17.19
CA THR A 198 44.60 -2.36 -17.50
C THR A 198 43.13 -2.75 -17.59
N ARG A 199 42.80 -3.93 -18.12
CA ARG A 199 41.43 -4.49 -18.07
C ARG A 199 40.94 -4.61 -16.63
N MET A 200 41.73 -5.23 -15.75
CA MET A 200 41.37 -5.41 -14.34
C MET A 200 41.20 -4.08 -13.60
N LEU A 201 42.06 -3.09 -13.86
CA LEU A 201 41.93 -1.76 -13.28
C LEU A 201 40.68 -1.00 -13.77
N ILE A 202 40.34 -1.12 -15.06
CA ILE A 202 39.12 -0.52 -15.61
C ILE A 202 37.89 -1.21 -15.03
N MET A 203 37.87 -2.55 -14.96
CA MET A 203 36.78 -3.30 -14.33
C MET A 203 36.63 -2.92 -12.86
N PHE A 204 37.72 -2.78 -12.10
CA PHE A 204 37.70 -2.28 -10.73
C PHE A 204 37.07 -0.88 -10.63
N ALA A 205 37.50 0.06 -11.49
CA ALA A 205 37.02 1.43 -11.50
C ALA A 205 35.52 1.53 -11.82
N LEU A 206 35.01 0.67 -12.70
CA LEU A 206 33.60 0.62 -13.08
C LEU A 206 32.74 -0.17 -12.09
N ALA A 207 33.27 -1.26 -11.52
CA ALA A 207 32.56 -2.11 -10.58
C ALA A 207 32.39 -1.45 -9.21
N THR A 208 33.36 -0.64 -8.76
CA THR A 208 33.34 0.01 -7.45
C THR A 208 32.12 0.92 -7.23
N PRO A 209 31.77 1.85 -8.15
CA PRO A 209 30.55 2.63 -8.03
C PRO A 209 29.28 1.77 -8.04
N VAL A 210 29.22 0.71 -8.85
CA VAL A 210 28.05 -0.18 -8.84
C VAL A 210 27.93 -0.92 -7.50
N GLN A 211 29.04 -1.42 -6.97
CA GLN A 211 29.07 -2.13 -5.69
C GLN A 211 28.57 -1.26 -4.54
N PHE A 212 29.08 -0.03 -4.42
CA PHE A 212 28.80 0.80 -3.25
C PHE A 212 27.63 1.77 -3.43
N ILE A 213 27.44 2.36 -4.61
CA ILE A 213 26.32 3.29 -4.88
C ILE A 213 25.08 2.48 -5.28
N GLY A 214 25.21 1.63 -6.29
CA GLY A 214 24.13 0.73 -6.71
C GLY A 214 23.73 -0.26 -5.62
N GLY A 215 24.72 -0.79 -4.90
CA GLY A 215 24.50 -1.71 -3.79
C GLY A 215 24.05 -1.09 -2.48
N TYR A 216 24.10 0.24 -2.32
CA TYR A 216 23.84 0.93 -1.05
C TYR A 216 22.52 0.54 -0.35
N PRO A 217 21.37 0.45 -1.06
CA PRO A 217 20.09 0.09 -0.41
C PRO A 217 20.16 -1.28 0.25
N PHE A 218 20.84 -2.23 -0.40
CA PHE A 218 20.96 -3.61 0.07
C PHE A 218 21.96 -3.71 1.23
N TYR A 219 23.07 -2.96 1.21
CA TYR A 219 23.97 -2.88 2.36
C TYR A 219 23.24 -2.36 3.59
N LYS A 220 22.48 -1.27 3.44
CA LYS A 220 21.69 -0.70 4.54
C LYS A 220 20.64 -1.68 5.06
N ALA A 221 19.99 -2.45 4.20
CA ALA A 221 19.00 -3.46 4.59
C ALA A 221 19.64 -4.68 5.27
N ALA A 222 20.74 -5.20 4.73
CA ALA A 222 21.48 -6.33 5.29
C ALA A 222 22.08 -5.99 6.66
N LEU A 223 22.72 -4.81 6.82
CA LEU A 223 23.27 -4.39 8.11
C LEU A 223 22.18 -4.22 9.18
N ARG A 224 21.01 -3.70 8.81
CA ARG A 224 19.88 -3.60 9.73
C ARG A 224 19.43 -4.98 10.18
N ALA A 225 19.20 -5.92 9.26
CA ALA A 225 18.81 -7.28 9.60
C ALA A 225 19.85 -7.99 10.50
N ALA A 226 21.13 -7.88 10.15
CA ALA A 226 22.22 -8.50 10.90
C ALA A 226 22.35 -7.98 12.33
N ARG A 227 22.13 -6.67 12.57
CA ARG A 227 22.11 -6.08 13.93
C ARG A 227 21.05 -6.67 14.84
N HIS A 228 19.98 -7.21 14.27
CA HIS A 228 18.88 -7.83 15.01
C HIS A 228 18.90 -9.36 14.92
N PHE A 229 20.05 -9.97 14.58
CA PHE A 229 20.22 -11.42 14.42
C PHE A 229 19.20 -12.06 13.46
N LYS A 230 18.72 -11.31 12.46
CA LYS A 230 17.84 -11.81 11.41
C LYS A 230 18.57 -11.83 10.06
N THR A 231 18.14 -12.72 9.17
CA THR A 231 18.63 -12.79 7.79
C THR A 231 17.49 -12.48 6.83
N ASN A 232 17.79 -11.73 5.78
CA ASN A 232 16.84 -11.44 4.70
C ASN A 232 17.48 -11.70 3.33
N MET A 233 16.70 -11.57 2.26
CA MET A 233 17.19 -11.73 0.88
C MET A 233 18.39 -10.81 0.59
N ASP A 234 18.36 -9.56 1.07
CA ASP A 234 19.44 -8.59 0.85
C ASP A 234 20.76 -9.03 1.53
N THR A 235 20.68 -9.84 2.59
CA THR A 235 21.87 -10.41 3.28
C THR A 235 22.64 -11.35 2.37
N LEU A 236 21.94 -12.25 1.65
CA LEU A 236 22.58 -13.18 0.71
C LEU A 236 23.24 -12.44 -0.45
N VAL A 237 22.53 -11.45 -1.00
CA VAL A 237 23.02 -10.61 -2.09
C VAL A 237 24.30 -9.90 -1.66
N MET A 238 24.28 -9.24 -0.50
CA MET A 238 25.44 -8.49 -0.02
C MET A 238 26.64 -9.38 0.28
N LEU A 239 26.44 -10.57 0.86
CA LEU A 239 27.53 -11.50 1.08
C LEU A 239 28.12 -12.00 -0.25
N GLY A 240 27.27 -12.40 -1.20
CA GLY A 240 27.71 -12.90 -2.51
C GLY A 240 28.45 -11.84 -3.34
N THR A 241 27.87 -10.65 -3.50
CA THR A 241 28.48 -9.59 -4.31
C THR A 241 29.73 -9.01 -3.65
N SER A 242 29.73 -8.87 -2.31
CA SER A 242 30.93 -8.42 -1.59
C SER A 242 32.06 -9.45 -1.69
N ALA A 243 31.76 -10.74 -1.55
CA ALA A 243 32.77 -11.79 -1.69
C ALA A 243 33.40 -11.78 -3.09
N ALA A 244 32.56 -11.72 -4.14
CA ALA A 244 33.02 -11.61 -5.53
C ALA A 244 33.84 -10.34 -5.77
N TYR A 245 33.37 -9.18 -5.28
CA TYR A 245 34.06 -7.90 -5.43
C TYR A 245 35.41 -7.87 -4.71
N PHE A 246 35.45 -8.16 -3.41
CA PHE A 246 36.70 -8.10 -2.64
C PHE A 246 37.73 -9.13 -3.09
N TYR A 247 37.29 -10.32 -3.51
CA TYR A 247 38.18 -11.27 -4.16
C TYR A 247 38.76 -10.70 -5.45
N SER A 248 37.93 -10.06 -6.29
CA SER A 248 38.38 -9.42 -7.53
C SER A 248 39.38 -8.29 -7.28
N VAL A 249 39.16 -7.49 -6.23
CA VAL A 249 40.12 -6.48 -5.76
C VAL A 249 41.44 -7.14 -5.36
N ALA A 250 41.39 -8.25 -4.62
CA ALA A 250 42.59 -9.00 -4.27
C ALA A 250 43.32 -9.52 -5.53
N THR A 251 42.61 -10.04 -6.55
CA THR A 251 43.22 -10.46 -7.83
C THR A 251 43.84 -9.32 -8.62
N THR A 252 43.28 -8.12 -8.49
CA THR A 252 43.78 -6.93 -9.21
C THR A 252 45.09 -6.42 -8.63
N PHE A 253 45.25 -6.44 -7.30
CA PHE A 253 46.40 -5.81 -6.62
C PHE A 253 47.40 -6.80 -6.00
N TYR A 254 46.98 -8.01 -5.63
CA TYR A 254 47.79 -8.95 -4.85
C TYR A 254 47.91 -10.35 -5.47
N LEU A 255 46.85 -10.87 -6.08
CA LEU A 255 46.77 -12.23 -6.64
C LEU A 255 46.76 -12.17 -8.18
N THR A 256 47.81 -11.59 -8.76
CA THR A 256 47.95 -11.42 -10.20
C THR A 256 47.94 -12.77 -10.93
N GLY A 257 47.17 -12.86 -12.01
CA GLY A 257 47.02 -14.09 -12.82
C GLY A 257 45.85 -14.99 -12.41
N SER A 258 45.13 -14.66 -11.34
CA SER A 258 43.86 -15.33 -10.99
C SER A 258 42.67 -14.70 -11.71
N PRO A 259 41.61 -15.45 -12.04
CA PRO A 259 40.41 -14.91 -12.68
C PRO A 259 39.70 -13.92 -11.72
N SER A 260 39.20 -12.81 -12.26
CA SER A 260 38.39 -11.84 -11.51
C SER A 260 36.89 -12.10 -11.70
N PHE A 261 36.09 -11.67 -10.73
CA PHE A 261 34.62 -11.82 -10.66
C PHE A 261 33.90 -10.46 -10.55
N TYR A 262 34.45 -9.41 -11.16
CA TYR A 262 33.80 -8.09 -11.18
C TYR A 262 32.46 -8.11 -11.93
N ASP A 263 32.38 -8.89 -13.00
CA ASP A 263 31.19 -9.10 -13.81
C ASP A 263 30.03 -9.67 -12.99
N THR A 264 30.28 -10.72 -12.20
CA THR A 264 29.26 -11.35 -11.36
C THR A 264 28.74 -10.39 -10.29
N ALA A 265 29.63 -9.66 -9.60
CA ALA A 265 29.21 -8.67 -8.59
C ALA A 265 28.31 -7.58 -9.21
N VAL A 266 28.71 -7.02 -10.35
CA VAL A 266 28.04 -5.91 -11.02
C VAL A 266 26.73 -6.33 -11.70
N LEU A 267 26.70 -7.51 -12.34
CA LEU A 267 25.50 -8.05 -12.97
C LEU A 267 24.43 -8.38 -11.93
N LEU A 268 24.80 -8.97 -10.80
CA LEU A 268 23.85 -9.31 -9.75
C LEU A 268 23.17 -8.06 -9.18
N ILE A 269 23.94 -7.03 -8.85
CA ILE A 269 23.38 -5.76 -8.36
C ILE A 269 22.44 -5.16 -9.41
N THR A 270 22.86 -5.15 -10.68
CA THR A 270 22.05 -4.62 -11.79
C THR A 270 20.74 -5.39 -11.97
N PHE A 271 20.75 -6.72 -11.95
CA PHE A 271 19.53 -7.53 -12.08
C PHE A 271 18.59 -7.39 -10.89
N ILE A 272 19.12 -7.25 -9.68
CA ILE A 272 18.30 -7.04 -8.49
C ILE A 272 17.67 -5.65 -8.52
N LEU A 273 18.41 -4.63 -8.93
CA LEU A 273 17.87 -3.28 -9.15
C LEU A 273 16.81 -3.26 -10.25
N LEU A 274 16.97 -4.05 -11.32
CA LEU A 274 15.91 -4.26 -12.31
C LEU A 274 14.66 -4.87 -11.66
N GLY A 275 14.82 -5.92 -10.86
CA GLY A 275 13.72 -6.54 -10.10
C GLY A 275 12.99 -5.53 -9.20
N ARG A 276 13.73 -4.72 -8.43
CA ARG A 276 13.19 -3.63 -7.60
C ARG A 276 12.48 -2.55 -8.42
N THR A 277 12.99 -2.25 -9.60
CA THR A 277 12.37 -1.28 -10.50
C THR A 277 11.05 -1.83 -11.05
N LEU A 278 11.01 -3.10 -11.45
CA LEU A 278 9.80 -3.78 -11.90
C LEU A 278 8.78 -3.88 -10.76
N GLU A 279 9.22 -4.17 -9.53
CA GLU A 279 8.39 -4.14 -8.33
C GLU A 279 7.74 -2.77 -8.12
N ALA A 280 8.54 -1.69 -8.12
CA ALA A 280 8.03 -0.33 -7.94
C ALA A 280 7.06 0.09 -9.06
N ILE A 281 7.31 -0.32 -10.30
CA ILE A 281 6.40 -0.08 -11.43
C ILE A 281 5.09 -0.84 -11.24
N ALA A 282 5.14 -2.12 -10.86
CA ALA A 282 3.96 -2.95 -10.64
C ALA A 282 3.08 -2.39 -9.51
N LYS A 283 3.67 -2.05 -8.35
CA LYS A 283 2.96 -1.40 -7.24
C LYS A 283 2.31 -0.07 -7.68
N GLY A 284 3.02 0.74 -8.46
CA GLY A 284 2.54 2.04 -8.91
C GLY A 284 1.36 2.00 -9.89
N ARG A 285 1.27 0.97 -10.76
CA ARG A 285 0.14 0.82 -11.71
C ARG A 285 -1.16 0.46 -11.01
N THR A 286 -1.10 -0.27 -9.91
CA THR A 286 -2.30 -0.77 -9.23
C THR A 286 -2.92 0.28 -8.32
N SER A 287 -2.11 1.10 -7.63
CA SER A 287 -2.64 2.25 -6.89
C SER A 287 -3.43 3.20 -7.78
N LYS A 288 -3.10 3.30 -9.08
CA LYS A 288 -3.88 4.11 -10.03
C LYS A 288 -5.28 3.54 -10.29
N ALA A 289 -5.46 2.22 -10.29
CA ALA A 289 -6.76 1.61 -10.48
C ALA A 289 -7.68 1.81 -9.27
N ILE A 290 -7.13 1.77 -8.05
CA ILE A 290 -7.88 2.11 -6.83
C ILE A 290 -8.21 3.60 -6.81
N ARG A 291 -7.24 4.45 -7.15
CA ARG A 291 -7.46 5.91 -7.25
C ARG A 291 -8.46 6.31 -8.31
N SER A 292 -8.59 5.55 -9.41
CA SER A 292 -9.65 5.85 -10.38
C SER A 292 -11.06 5.72 -9.78
N LEU A 293 -11.23 5.04 -8.63
CA LEU A 293 -12.46 5.07 -7.84
C LEU A 293 -12.54 6.32 -6.94
N MET A 294 -11.42 6.81 -6.38
CA MET A 294 -11.37 8.06 -5.61
C MET A 294 -11.59 9.29 -6.49
N ASP A 295 -11.08 9.27 -7.73
CA ASP A 295 -11.33 10.31 -8.74
C ASP A 295 -12.83 10.38 -9.15
N LEU A 296 -13.63 9.39 -8.73
CA LEU A 296 -15.09 9.46 -8.90
C LEU A 296 -15.77 10.36 -7.88
N GLN A 297 -15.15 10.68 -6.74
CA GLN A 297 -15.71 11.61 -5.77
C GLN A 297 -15.65 13.04 -6.28
N ALA A 298 -16.72 13.80 -6.05
CA ALA A 298 -16.69 15.24 -6.26
C ALA A 298 -15.81 15.89 -5.20
N LYS A 299 -14.97 16.86 -5.59
CA LYS A 299 -14.11 17.61 -4.65
C LYS A 299 -14.85 18.75 -3.96
N VAL A 300 -15.90 19.25 -4.60
CA VAL A 300 -16.70 20.38 -4.14
C VAL A 300 -18.18 20.05 -4.30
N ALA A 301 -19.00 20.64 -3.44
CA ALA A 301 -20.46 20.58 -3.50
C ALA A 301 -21.02 22.01 -3.50
N ILE A 302 -22.13 22.21 -4.22
CA ILE A 302 -22.90 23.45 -4.18
C ILE A 302 -24.02 23.23 -3.16
N VAL A 303 -23.99 23.95 -2.05
CA VAL A 303 -24.96 23.81 -0.97
C VAL A 303 -25.83 25.07 -0.90
N LEU A 304 -27.14 24.88 -0.73
CA LEU A 304 -28.11 25.93 -0.49
C LEU A 304 -28.26 26.15 1.02
N ARG A 305 -27.68 27.24 1.53
CA ARG A 305 -27.87 27.69 2.93
C ARG A 305 -28.47 29.08 2.92
N ASN A 306 -29.54 29.30 3.70
CA ASN A 306 -30.26 30.58 3.77
C ASN A 306 -30.75 31.12 2.41
N GLY A 307 -30.99 30.23 1.43
CA GLY A 307 -31.43 30.62 0.09
C GLY A 307 -30.32 31.07 -0.85
N GLU A 308 -29.06 31.03 -0.44
CA GLU A 308 -27.89 31.33 -1.27
C GLU A 308 -27.12 30.06 -1.64
N GLU A 309 -26.59 30.02 -2.86
CA GLU A 309 -25.70 28.96 -3.34
C GLU A 309 -24.27 29.21 -2.85
N ILE A 310 -23.76 28.32 -1.99
CA ILE A 310 -22.40 28.37 -1.46
C ILE A 310 -21.62 27.16 -1.99
N ILE A 311 -20.47 27.41 -2.61
CA ILE A 311 -19.56 26.35 -3.03
C ILE A 311 -18.69 25.99 -1.83
N LEU A 312 -18.77 24.74 -1.40
CA LEU A 312 -18.02 24.20 -0.26
C LEU A 312 -17.19 22.98 -0.70
N PRO A 313 -16.01 22.76 -0.10
CA PRO A 313 -15.35 21.45 -0.18
C PRO A 313 -16.29 20.34 0.32
N ILE A 314 -16.20 19.15 -0.27
CA ILE A 314 -17.06 18.02 0.09
C ILE A 314 -16.95 17.63 1.57
N GLU A 315 -15.80 17.87 2.19
CA GLU A 315 -15.53 17.57 3.61
C GLU A 315 -16.30 18.49 4.57
N ASP A 316 -16.69 19.68 4.10
CA ASP A 316 -17.42 20.69 4.86
C ASP A 316 -18.96 20.55 4.70
N VAL A 317 -19.43 19.58 3.91
CA VAL A 317 -20.85 19.24 3.78
C VAL A 317 -21.32 18.48 5.03
N GLU A 318 -22.46 18.89 5.56
CA GLU A 318 -23.08 18.29 6.74
C GLU A 318 -24.34 17.51 6.39
N VAL A 319 -24.75 16.59 7.26
CA VAL A 319 -26.03 15.89 7.13
C VAL A 319 -27.16 16.92 7.19
N GLU A 320 -28.22 16.71 6.42
CA GLU A 320 -29.34 17.64 6.19
C GLU A 320 -29.05 18.86 5.29
N ASP A 321 -27.80 19.09 4.86
CA ASP A 321 -27.51 20.13 3.86
C ASP A 321 -28.29 19.84 2.55
N ILE A 322 -28.82 20.90 1.94
CA ILE A 322 -29.47 20.82 0.62
C ILE A 322 -28.41 21.08 -0.45
N VAL A 323 -28.07 20.03 -1.17
CA VAL A 323 -27.06 20.07 -2.23
C VAL A 323 -27.73 20.25 -3.58
N LEU A 324 -27.29 21.25 -4.34
CA LEU A 324 -27.69 21.51 -5.71
C LEU A 324 -26.78 20.75 -6.68
N ILE A 325 -27.36 19.90 -7.52
CA ILE A 325 -26.63 19.07 -8.48
C ILE A 325 -27.11 19.42 -9.89
N ARG A 326 -26.22 19.99 -10.71
CA ARG A 326 -26.56 20.43 -12.08
C ARG A 326 -26.36 19.30 -13.09
N PRO A 327 -26.94 19.41 -14.30
CA PRO A 327 -26.68 18.46 -15.39
C PRO A 327 -25.18 18.35 -15.71
N GLY A 328 -24.65 17.14 -15.74
CA GLY A 328 -23.23 16.84 -15.96
C GLY A 328 -22.40 16.75 -14.67
N ASP A 329 -22.90 17.25 -13.55
CA ASP A 329 -22.17 17.20 -12.28
C ASP A 329 -22.21 15.80 -11.67
N ARG A 330 -21.16 15.49 -10.90
CA ARG A 330 -21.15 14.31 -10.03
C ARG A 330 -21.96 14.59 -8.79
N VAL A 331 -22.71 13.59 -8.33
CA VAL A 331 -23.39 13.62 -7.04
C VAL A 331 -22.32 13.60 -5.95
N PRO A 332 -22.20 14.62 -5.08
CA PRO A 332 -21.10 14.68 -4.12
C PRO A 332 -21.32 13.76 -2.92
N VAL A 333 -22.54 13.64 -2.42
CA VAL A 333 -22.88 12.88 -1.19
C VAL A 333 -24.10 12.00 -1.41
N ASP A 334 -24.27 10.98 -0.56
CA ASP A 334 -25.48 10.16 -0.60
C ASP A 334 -26.64 10.95 0.02
N GLY A 335 -27.81 10.88 -0.61
CA GLY A 335 -28.94 11.66 -0.14
C GLY A 335 -30.24 11.35 -0.85
N LYS A 336 -31.27 12.12 -0.48
CA LYS A 336 -32.63 11.99 -1.00
C LYS A 336 -33.04 13.21 -1.80
N VAL A 337 -33.59 12.99 -2.99
CA VAL A 337 -34.08 14.07 -3.86
C VAL A 337 -35.29 14.72 -3.20
N LEU A 338 -35.21 16.03 -2.96
CA LEU A 338 -36.32 16.86 -2.50
C LEU A 338 -37.11 17.39 -3.70
N GLU A 339 -36.39 17.95 -4.68
CA GLU A 339 -36.99 18.60 -5.84
C GLU A 339 -36.17 18.33 -7.11
N GLY A 340 -36.86 18.33 -8.25
CA GLY A 340 -36.27 18.10 -9.56
C GLY A 340 -36.55 16.70 -10.12
N LYS A 341 -36.24 16.54 -11.41
CA LYS A 341 -36.33 15.26 -12.13
C LYS A 341 -35.17 15.17 -13.10
N SER A 342 -34.40 14.09 -12.99
CA SER A 342 -33.24 13.85 -13.85
C SER A 342 -32.98 12.36 -14.01
N SER A 343 -32.17 12.00 -15.00
CA SER A 343 -31.55 10.68 -15.09
C SER A 343 -30.16 10.72 -14.47
N VAL A 344 -29.86 9.73 -13.64
CA VAL A 344 -28.57 9.57 -12.96
C VAL A 344 -27.92 8.29 -13.47
N ASP A 345 -26.67 8.42 -13.90
CA ASP A 345 -25.83 7.32 -14.38
C ASP A 345 -25.09 6.70 -13.20
N GLU A 346 -25.59 5.55 -12.77
CA GLU A 346 -25.06 4.77 -11.65
C GLU A 346 -24.14 3.63 -12.10
N SER A 347 -23.83 3.54 -13.40
CA SER A 347 -23.11 2.41 -14.02
C SER A 347 -21.77 2.10 -13.38
N MET A 348 -21.07 3.12 -12.89
CA MET A 348 -19.77 2.97 -12.23
C MET A 348 -19.84 2.28 -10.86
N ILE A 349 -21.01 2.28 -10.22
CA ILE A 349 -21.22 1.69 -8.88
C ILE A 349 -22.07 0.43 -8.97
N THR A 350 -23.17 0.47 -9.73
CA THR A 350 -24.12 -0.65 -9.84
C THR A 350 -23.74 -1.62 -10.96
N GLY A 351 -22.93 -1.19 -11.93
CA GLY A 351 -22.61 -1.96 -13.13
C GLY A 351 -23.72 -1.95 -14.20
N GLU A 352 -24.87 -1.32 -13.91
CA GLU A 352 -25.98 -1.24 -14.86
C GLU A 352 -25.75 -0.11 -15.88
N PRO A 353 -25.76 -0.39 -17.20
CA PRO A 353 -25.41 0.61 -18.21
C PRO A 353 -26.50 1.66 -18.47
N ALA A 354 -27.74 1.42 -18.04
CA ALA A 354 -28.87 2.31 -18.30
C ALA A 354 -29.00 3.35 -17.17
N PRO A 355 -29.07 4.66 -17.48
CA PRO A 355 -29.32 5.69 -16.46
C PRO A 355 -30.69 5.51 -15.79
N VAL A 356 -30.72 5.67 -14.47
CA VAL A 356 -31.93 5.53 -13.65
C VAL A 356 -32.61 6.89 -13.51
N THR A 357 -33.92 6.95 -13.72
CA THR A 357 -34.68 8.19 -13.51
C THR A 357 -34.89 8.42 -12.02
N LYS A 358 -34.60 9.64 -11.54
CA LYS A 358 -34.77 10.08 -10.16
C LYS A 358 -35.76 11.24 -10.09
N THR A 359 -36.64 11.17 -9.13
CA THR A 359 -37.70 12.13 -8.81
C THR A 359 -37.73 12.40 -7.30
N ALA A 360 -38.53 13.37 -6.86
CA ALA A 360 -38.70 13.69 -5.45
C ALA A 360 -39.04 12.43 -4.63
N GLY A 361 -38.27 12.17 -3.58
CA GLY A 361 -38.37 10.99 -2.74
C GLY A 361 -37.37 9.88 -3.06
N ASP A 362 -36.74 9.87 -4.24
CA ASP A 362 -35.75 8.87 -4.62
C ASP A 362 -34.38 9.14 -3.99
N SER A 363 -33.62 8.08 -3.73
CA SER A 363 -32.23 8.18 -3.24
C SER A 363 -31.23 8.31 -4.40
N VAL A 364 -30.17 9.07 -4.18
CA VAL A 364 -29.00 9.20 -5.06
C VAL A 364 -27.72 8.79 -4.32
N ILE A 365 -26.76 8.28 -5.08
CA ILE A 365 -25.50 7.75 -4.55
C ILE A 365 -24.35 8.69 -4.94
N GLY A 366 -23.50 9.03 -3.99
CA GLY A 366 -22.29 9.81 -4.19
C GLY A 366 -21.34 9.16 -5.20
N GLY A 367 -20.77 9.97 -6.09
CA GLY A 367 -19.88 9.56 -7.18
C GLY A 367 -20.58 9.21 -8.50
N THR A 368 -21.90 9.08 -8.51
CA THR A 368 -22.71 8.90 -9.73
C THR A 368 -22.83 10.21 -10.51
N VAL A 369 -23.24 10.15 -11.79
CA VAL A 369 -23.28 11.33 -12.66
C VAL A 369 -24.71 11.73 -12.99
N ASN A 370 -25.07 12.97 -12.65
CA ASN A 370 -26.34 13.56 -13.04
C ASN A 370 -26.31 13.95 -14.54
N LYS A 371 -27.34 13.61 -15.34
CA LYS A 371 -27.30 13.85 -16.80
C LYS A 371 -28.12 15.05 -17.27
N ASN A 372 -29.42 15.08 -16.97
CA ASN A 372 -30.37 15.88 -17.76
C ASN A 372 -30.96 17.09 -17.02
N GLY A 373 -31.36 16.92 -15.76
CA GLY A 373 -32.08 17.93 -14.97
C GLY A 373 -31.31 18.34 -13.72
N VAL A 374 -31.71 19.46 -13.11
CA VAL A 374 -31.19 19.90 -11.81
C VAL A 374 -31.89 19.10 -10.71
N LEU A 375 -31.13 18.66 -9.71
CA LEU A 375 -31.64 17.99 -8.52
C LEU A 375 -31.28 18.79 -7.27
N HIS A 376 -32.24 18.93 -6.36
CA HIS A 376 -32.02 19.36 -4.99
C HIS A 376 -32.03 18.13 -4.10
N VAL A 377 -30.89 17.83 -3.48
CA VAL A 377 -30.69 16.59 -2.72
C VAL A 377 -30.38 16.93 -1.29
N ARG A 378 -31.15 16.38 -0.35
CA ARG A 378 -30.81 16.43 1.08
C ARG A 378 -29.74 15.39 1.38
N ALA A 379 -28.61 15.83 1.92
CA ALA A 379 -27.54 14.94 2.35
C ALA A 379 -27.99 14.04 3.51
N GLU A 380 -27.94 12.71 3.32
CA GLU A 380 -28.24 11.73 4.39
C GLU A 380 -26.95 11.13 4.96
N LYS A 381 -25.94 10.88 4.12
CA LYS A 381 -24.63 10.35 4.53
C LYS A 381 -23.51 11.14 3.88
N VAL A 382 -22.50 11.50 4.66
CA VAL A 382 -21.37 12.34 4.22
C VAL A 382 -20.04 11.72 4.65
N GLY A 383 -18.95 12.06 3.96
CA GLY A 383 -17.60 11.59 4.31
C GLY A 383 -17.48 10.06 4.29
N GLN A 384 -17.07 9.49 5.43
CA GLN A 384 -16.80 8.06 5.60
C GLN A 384 -18.06 7.18 5.55
N ASP A 385 -19.24 7.78 5.74
CA ASP A 385 -20.50 7.05 5.81
C ASP A 385 -21.14 6.83 4.42
N THR A 386 -20.59 7.44 3.37
CA THR A 386 -21.11 7.27 1.99
C THR A 386 -20.83 5.86 1.45
N VAL A 387 -21.69 5.38 0.55
CA VAL A 387 -21.55 4.08 -0.12
C VAL A 387 -20.20 3.95 -0.80
N LEU A 388 -19.74 4.99 -1.51
CA LEU A 388 -18.45 4.98 -2.19
C LEU A 388 -17.28 4.90 -1.19
N SER A 389 -17.31 5.65 -0.08
CA SER A 389 -16.29 5.55 0.97
C SER A 389 -16.28 4.17 1.63
N GLN A 390 -17.45 3.56 1.84
CA GLN A 390 -17.55 2.17 2.33
C GLN A 390 -16.97 1.16 1.34
N ILE A 391 -17.19 1.34 0.04
CA ILE A 391 -16.57 0.50 -1.00
C ILE A 391 -15.05 0.65 -0.97
N VAL A 392 -14.53 1.89 -0.93
CA VAL A 392 -13.09 2.16 -0.84
C VAL A 392 -12.49 1.49 0.40
N ARG A 393 -13.09 1.69 1.58
CA ARG A 393 -12.65 1.07 2.83
C ARG A 393 -12.68 -0.46 2.75
N MET A 394 -13.71 -1.06 2.18
CA MET A 394 -13.77 -2.51 1.99
C MET A 394 -12.65 -3.02 1.06
N VAL A 395 -12.28 -2.26 0.03
CA VAL A 395 -11.18 -2.60 -0.89
C VAL A 395 -9.81 -2.42 -0.23
N GLU A 396 -9.63 -1.41 0.61
CA GLU A 396 -8.40 -1.23 1.40
C GLU A 396 -8.25 -2.31 2.47
N GLU A 397 -9.32 -2.64 3.19
CA GLU A 397 -9.36 -3.74 4.16
C GLU A 397 -9.07 -5.10 3.48
N ALA A 398 -9.58 -5.29 2.26
CA ALA A 398 -9.31 -6.46 1.44
C ALA A 398 -7.83 -6.65 1.10
N GLN A 399 -7.12 -5.55 0.81
CA GLN A 399 -5.71 -5.56 0.43
C GLN A 399 -4.76 -5.82 1.61
N THR A 400 -5.23 -5.54 2.83
CA THR A 400 -4.43 -5.75 4.04
C THR A 400 -4.36 -7.25 4.42
N ASN A 401 -5.30 -8.07 3.94
CA ASN A 401 -5.33 -9.50 4.27
C ASN A 401 -4.46 -10.33 3.31
N LYS A 402 -3.51 -11.07 3.88
CA LYS A 402 -2.58 -11.91 3.12
C LYS A 402 -3.24 -13.18 2.54
N PRO A 403 -3.16 -13.38 1.22
CA PRO A 403 -3.51 -14.63 0.58
C PRO A 403 -2.74 -15.85 1.14
N PRO A 404 -3.33 -17.07 1.18
CA PRO A 404 -2.69 -18.29 1.66
C PRO A 404 -1.42 -18.65 0.86
N ILE A 405 -1.40 -18.46 -0.47
CA ILE A 405 -0.19 -18.76 -1.27
C ILE A 405 0.95 -17.79 -0.96
N GLN A 406 0.64 -16.53 -0.63
CA GLN A 406 1.64 -15.55 -0.21
C GLN A 406 2.24 -15.93 1.14
N ARG A 407 1.43 -16.40 2.10
CA ARG A 407 1.92 -16.91 3.39
C ARG A 407 2.85 -18.12 3.21
N LYS A 408 2.51 -19.03 2.28
CA LYS A 408 3.37 -20.18 1.94
C LYS A 408 4.68 -19.73 1.28
N ALA A 409 4.63 -18.81 0.32
CA ALA A 409 5.82 -18.28 -0.34
C ALA A 409 6.74 -17.55 0.66
N ASP A 410 6.17 -16.76 1.57
CA ASP A 410 6.90 -16.07 2.63
C ASP A 410 7.59 -17.05 3.60
N SER A 411 6.86 -18.10 4.00
CA SER A 411 7.41 -19.16 4.84
C SER A 411 8.58 -19.88 4.16
N ILE A 412 8.45 -20.21 2.87
CA ILE A 412 9.54 -20.83 2.09
C ILE A 412 10.75 -19.91 2.07
N ALA A 413 10.58 -18.62 1.75
CA ALA A 413 11.67 -17.66 1.69
C ALA A 413 12.40 -17.51 3.04
N SER A 414 11.67 -17.54 4.16
CA SER A 414 12.24 -17.40 5.50
C SER A 414 13.15 -18.57 5.93
N VAL A 415 12.85 -19.79 5.46
CA VAL A 415 13.66 -21.00 5.72
C VAL A 415 14.77 -21.14 4.68
N PHE A 416 14.50 -20.75 3.44
CA PHE A 416 15.40 -20.91 2.31
C PHE A 416 16.71 -20.14 2.51
N THR A 417 16.65 -18.89 3.01
CA THR A 417 17.85 -18.07 3.23
C THR A 417 18.86 -18.71 4.22
N PRO A 418 18.46 -19.11 5.44
CA PRO A 418 19.35 -19.84 6.35
C PRO A 418 19.91 -21.15 5.75
N VAL A 419 19.07 -21.92 5.05
CA VAL A 419 19.49 -23.19 4.42
C VAL A 419 20.58 -22.97 3.38
N VAL A 420 20.41 -21.96 2.52
CA VAL A 420 21.42 -21.59 1.51
C VAL A 420 22.71 -21.17 2.17
N LEU A 421 22.66 -20.34 3.23
CA LEU A 421 23.86 -19.91 3.94
C LEU A 421 24.63 -21.10 4.53
N ILE A 422 23.92 -22.05 5.16
CA ILE A 422 24.51 -23.28 5.69
C ILE A 422 25.12 -24.12 4.55
N ALA A 423 24.40 -24.28 3.44
CA ALA A 423 24.88 -25.02 2.28
C ALA A 423 26.11 -24.37 1.64
N SER A 424 26.18 -23.04 1.57
CA SER A 424 27.35 -22.29 1.09
C SER A 424 28.56 -22.50 1.99
N ILE A 425 28.40 -22.41 3.31
CA ILE A 425 29.48 -22.67 4.28
C ILE A 425 29.93 -24.14 4.16
N ALA A 426 28.98 -25.08 4.09
CA ALA A 426 29.29 -26.50 3.93
C ALA A 426 30.04 -26.77 2.62
N THR A 427 29.66 -26.11 1.52
CA THR A 427 30.35 -26.20 0.23
C THR A 427 31.79 -25.72 0.36
N PHE A 428 32.01 -24.54 0.97
CA PHE A 428 33.35 -24.02 1.20
C PHE A 428 34.22 -24.99 2.01
N LEU A 429 33.70 -25.48 3.15
CA LEU A 429 34.42 -26.38 4.04
C LEU A 429 34.68 -27.75 3.40
N PHE A 430 33.73 -28.30 2.66
CA PHE A 430 33.89 -29.58 1.98
C PHE A 430 35.01 -29.52 0.94
N TRP A 431 34.97 -28.51 0.06
CA TRP A 431 35.97 -28.39 -1.01
C TRP A 431 37.37 -28.03 -0.50
N THR A 432 37.47 -27.25 0.57
CA THR A 432 38.77 -26.89 1.17
C THR A 432 39.34 -27.99 2.06
N LEU A 433 38.55 -28.58 2.96
CA LEU A 433 39.06 -29.51 3.98
C LEU A 433 39.07 -30.97 3.51
N ILE A 434 38.08 -31.40 2.73
CA ILE A 434 37.93 -32.81 2.34
C ILE A 434 38.58 -33.06 0.97
N MET A 435 38.26 -32.21 -0.01
CA MET A 435 38.79 -32.36 -1.37
C MET A 435 40.16 -31.71 -1.59
N ALA A 436 40.68 -30.97 -0.59
CA ALA A 436 41.97 -30.28 -0.62
C ALA A 436 42.19 -29.41 -1.88
N VAL A 437 41.10 -28.82 -2.41
CA VAL A 437 41.14 -27.92 -3.56
C VAL A 437 41.63 -26.53 -3.11
N GLU A 438 42.28 -25.80 -4.02
CA GLU A 438 42.67 -24.41 -3.78
C GLU A 438 41.50 -23.58 -3.24
N TRP A 439 41.78 -22.77 -2.22
CA TRP A 439 40.76 -21.95 -1.53
C TRP A 439 40.05 -20.98 -2.49
N THR A 440 40.73 -20.53 -3.55
CA THR A 440 40.21 -19.67 -4.62
C THR A 440 39.09 -20.36 -5.39
N LEU A 441 39.29 -21.62 -5.77
CA LEU A 441 38.31 -22.42 -6.50
C LEU A 441 37.15 -22.85 -5.59
N ALA A 442 37.42 -23.17 -4.31
CA ALA A 442 36.37 -23.45 -3.33
C ALA A 442 35.49 -22.21 -3.04
N LEU A 443 36.09 -21.02 -3.00
CA LEU A 443 35.36 -19.75 -2.89
C LEU A 443 34.48 -19.52 -4.12
N ASN A 444 34.96 -19.84 -5.32
CA ASN A 444 34.16 -19.75 -6.55
C ASN A 444 32.91 -20.65 -6.48
N PHE A 445 33.04 -21.91 -6.05
CA PHE A 445 31.87 -22.78 -5.84
C PHE A 445 30.90 -22.23 -4.79
N THR A 446 31.44 -21.62 -3.73
CA THR A 446 30.64 -21.01 -2.68
C THR A 446 29.84 -19.81 -3.21
N ILE A 447 30.49 -18.94 -3.99
CA ILE A 447 29.85 -17.81 -4.67
C ILE A 447 28.79 -18.34 -5.63
N ALA A 448 29.08 -19.36 -6.43
CA ALA A 448 28.13 -19.96 -7.35
C ALA A 448 26.85 -20.45 -6.64
N VAL A 449 26.96 -21.09 -5.47
CA VAL A 449 25.81 -21.49 -4.65
C VAL A 449 25.02 -20.28 -4.14
N LEU A 450 25.71 -19.27 -3.57
CA LEU A 450 25.05 -18.05 -3.07
C LEU A 450 24.29 -17.30 -4.19
N VAL A 451 24.88 -17.26 -5.37
CA VAL A 451 24.35 -16.55 -6.54
C VAL A 451 23.20 -17.29 -7.20
N ALA A 452 23.37 -18.59 -7.48
CA ALA A 452 22.33 -19.42 -8.08
C ALA A 452 21.08 -19.52 -7.20
N ALA A 453 21.24 -19.33 -5.89
CA ALA A 453 20.15 -19.39 -4.95
C ALA A 453 19.30 -18.11 -4.87
N CYS A 454 19.62 -16.96 -5.52
CA CYS A 454 18.77 -15.76 -5.31
C CYS A 454 17.31 -16.01 -5.72
N PRO A 455 16.34 -15.98 -4.78
CA PRO A 455 14.92 -16.18 -5.10
C PRO A 455 14.26 -14.88 -5.59
N CYS A 456 15.02 -14.04 -6.30
CA CYS A 456 14.69 -12.68 -6.69
C CYS A 456 13.29 -12.58 -7.38
N ALA A 457 12.90 -13.58 -8.19
CA ALA A 457 11.61 -13.64 -8.88
C ALA A 457 10.45 -14.16 -8.01
N LEU A 458 10.75 -15.00 -7.01
CA LEU A 458 9.74 -15.70 -6.21
C LEU A 458 8.95 -14.73 -5.32
N GLY A 459 9.62 -13.72 -4.74
CA GLY A 459 8.98 -12.74 -3.86
C GLY A 459 8.04 -11.75 -4.57
N LEU A 460 8.13 -11.63 -5.90
CA LEU A 460 7.36 -10.66 -6.69
C LEU A 460 6.26 -11.30 -7.54
N ALA A 461 6.41 -12.59 -7.88
CA ALA A 461 5.46 -13.29 -8.75
C ALA A 461 4.03 -13.26 -8.17
N THR A 462 3.87 -13.68 -6.92
CA THR A 462 2.56 -13.78 -6.27
C THR A 462 1.87 -12.42 -6.07
N PRO A 463 2.51 -11.41 -5.43
CA PRO A 463 1.84 -10.13 -5.20
C PRO A 463 1.45 -9.45 -6.52
N THR A 464 2.31 -9.55 -7.55
CA THR A 464 2.02 -8.94 -8.87
C THR A 464 0.83 -9.60 -9.55
N ALA A 465 0.76 -10.94 -9.54
CA ALA A 465 -0.34 -11.68 -10.16
C ALA A 465 -1.68 -11.37 -9.49
N ILE A 466 -1.73 -11.40 -8.16
CA ILE A 466 -2.96 -11.13 -7.40
C ILE A 466 -3.44 -9.70 -7.61
N MET A 467 -2.51 -8.76 -7.52
CA MET A 467 -2.78 -7.34 -7.68
C MET A 467 -3.32 -7.00 -9.08
N VAL A 468 -2.71 -7.54 -10.14
CA VAL A 468 -3.21 -7.38 -11.52
C VAL A 468 -4.56 -8.07 -11.69
N GLY A 469 -4.75 -9.25 -11.09
CA GLY A 469 -6.01 -9.99 -11.11
C GLY A 469 -7.16 -9.21 -10.49
N ILE A 470 -6.97 -8.65 -9.29
CA ILE A 470 -7.97 -7.81 -8.60
C ILE A 470 -8.26 -6.55 -9.41
N GLY A 471 -7.22 -5.85 -9.88
CA GLY A 471 -7.39 -4.65 -10.70
C GLY A 471 -8.15 -4.92 -12.00
N LYS A 472 -7.92 -6.08 -12.63
CA LYS A 472 -8.64 -6.49 -13.83
C LYS A 472 -10.08 -6.89 -13.52
N GLY A 473 -10.33 -7.59 -12.40
CA GLY A 473 -11.67 -7.93 -11.92
C GLY A 473 -12.53 -6.70 -11.68
N ALA A 474 -11.97 -5.67 -11.04
CA ALA A 474 -12.66 -4.42 -10.77
C ALA A 474 -13.12 -3.70 -12.06
N GLN A 475 -12.34 -3.76 -13.15
CA GLN A 475 -12.74 -3.22 -14.46
C GLN A 475 -13.96 -3.92 -15.07
N TYR A 476 -14.26 -5.14 -14.63
CA TYR A 476 -15.43 -5.91 -15.03
C TYR A 476 -16.56 -5.90 -13.98
N GLY A 477 -16.49 -5.02 -12.98
CA GLY A 477 -17.47 -4.98 -11.90
C GLY A 477 -17.37 -6.14 -10.90
N ILE A 478 -16.29 -6.94 -10.96
CA ILE A 478 -16.04 -8.05 -10.04
C ILE A 478 -15.15 -7.53 -8.90
N LEU A 479 -15.77 -7.26 -7.77
CA LEU A 479 -15.08 -6.76 -6.58
C LEU A 479 -14.63 -7.93 -5.70
N ILE A 480 -13.32 -8.17 -5.68
CA ILE A 480 -12.72 -9.26 -4.90
C ILE A 480 -12.24 -8.68 -3.56
N LYS A 481 -12.97 -9.02 -2.48
CA LYS A 481 -12.73 -8.53 -1.12
C LYS A 481 -11.58 -9.21 -0.37
N THR A 482 -10.97 -10.26 -0.91
CA THR A 482 -9.83 -10.94 -0.27
C THR A 482 -8.93 -11.52 -1.34
N GLY A 483 -7.61 -11.46 -1.14
CA GLY A 483 -6.67 -12.19 -1.99
C GLY A 483 -6.96 -13.70 -2.05
N ASP A 484 -7.43 -14.27 -0.94
CA ASP A 484 -7.96 -15.63 -0.81
C ASP A 484 -9.08 -15.92 -1.81
N GLY A 485 -9.97 -14.95 -2.07
CA GLY A 485 -11.06 -15.11 -3.04
C GLY A 485 -10.55 -15.35 -4.46
N LEU A 486 -9.49 -14.64 -4.87
CA LEU A 486 -8.86 -14.82 -6.18
C LEU A 486 -8.20 -16.21 -6.32
N GLU A 487 -7.64 -16.74 -5.24
CA GLU A 487 -7.07 -18.10 -5.20
C GLU A 487 -8.13 -19.19 -5.13
N THR A 488 -9.29 -18.90 -4.53
CA THR A 488 -10.36 -19.88 -4.35
C THR A 488 -11.16 -20.05 -5.64
N ILE A 489 -11.36 -18.98 -6.43
CA ILE A 489 -12.15 -19.02 -7.67
C ILE A 489 -11.75 -20.17 -8.62
N PRO A 490 -10.46 -20.41 -8.93
CA PRO A 490 -10.05 -21.50 -9.82
C PRO A 490 -10.37 -22.91 -9.29
N VAL A 491 -10.55 -23.08 -7.98
CA VAL A 491 -10.86 -24.37 -7.34
C VAL A 491 -12.34 -24.53 -7.00
N ILE A 492 -13.18 -23.52 -7.29
CA ILE A 492 -14.64 -23.65 -7.18
C ILE A 492 -15.15 -24.57 -8.30
N ASP A 493 -15.79 -25.67 -7.93
CA ASP A 493 -16.46 -26.60 -8.84
C ASP A 493 -17.98 -26.42 -8.87
N THR A 494 -18.53 -25.77 -7.84
CA THR A 494 -19.97 -25.65 -7.62
C THR A 494 -20.31 -24.22 -7.23
N ILE A 495 -21.21 -23.59 -7.98
CA ILE A 495 -21.73 -22.25 -7.66
C ILE A 495 -23.19 -22.41 -7.25
N VAL A 496 -23.50 -22.06 -5.99
CA VAL A 496 -24.87 -22.04 -5.47
C VAL A 496 -25.33 -20.59 -5.45
N PHE A 497 -26.37 -20.29 -6.22
CA PHE A 497 -26.95 -18.95 -6.24
C PHE A 497 -28.08 -18.87 -5.22
N ASP A 498 -28.11 -17.78 -4.46
CA ASP A 498 -29.36 -17.38 -3.81
C ASP A 498 -30.38 -16.98 -4.89
N LYS A 499 -31.66 -17.23 -4.65
CA LYS A 499 -32.70 -16.83 -5.61
C LYS A 499 -32.96 -15.34 -5.48
N THR A 500 -33.26 -14.88 -4.26
CA THR A 500 -33.83 -13.56 -4.03
C THR A 500 -32.74 -12.50 -4.02
N GLY A 501 -32.81 -11.53 -4.93
CA GLY A 501 -31.82 -10.44 -5.00
C GLY A 501 -30.47 -10.83 -5.62
N THR A 502 -30.29 -12.09 -6.04
CA THR A 502 -29.16 -12.53 -6.87
C THR A 502 -29.63 -12.97 -8.25
N LEU A 503 -30.58 -13.91 -8.34
CA LEU A 503 -31.20 -14.29 -9.62
C LEU A 503 -32.43 -13.45 -9.96
N THR A 504 -33.09 -12.88 -8.95
CA THR A 504 -34.29 -12.05 -9.12
C THR A 504 -34.01 -10.58 -8.87
N ILE A 505 -34.83 -9.72 -9.47
CA ILE A 505 -34.78 -8.25 -9.38
C ILE A 505 -35.00 -7.74 -7.92
N GLY A 506 -35.43 -8.61 -6.99
CA GLY A 506 -35.60 -8.27 -5.58
C GLY A 506 -36.77 -7.32 -5.30
N ARG A 507 -37.62 -7.03 -6.31
CA ARG A 507 -38.82 -6.23 -6.18
C ARG A 507 -40.03 -7.11 -6.49
N PRO A 508 -40.97 -7.30 -5.54
CA PRO A 508 -42.21 -7.98 -5.83
C PRO A 508 -43.04 -7.11 -6.77
N THR A 509 -43.41 -7.67 -7.92
CA THR A 509 -44.25 -7.03 -8.93
C THR A 509 -45.46 -7.91 -9.16
N VAL A 510 -46.65 -7.32 -9.21
CA VAL A 510 -47.87 -8.04 -9.62
C VAL A 510 -47.72 -8.39 -11.10
N THR A 511 -47.65 -9.68 -11.42
CA THR A 511 -47.55 -10.17 -12.81
C THR A 511 -48.88 -10.63 -13.36
N ASP A 512 -49.68 -11.28 -12.52
CA ASP A 512 -50.94 -11.92 -12.90
C ASP A 512 -52.01 -11.57 -11.87
N ILE A 513 -53.18 -11.16 -12.35
CA ILE A 513 -54.36 -10.91 -11.53
C ILE A 513 -55.41 -11.88 -12.05
N THR A 514 -55.89 -12.78 -11.20
CA THR A 514 -56.97 -13.71 -11.56
C THR A 514 -58.15 -13.46 -10.66
N VAL A 515 -59.20 -12.86 -11.22
CA VAL A 515 -60.42 -12.52 -10.49
C VAL A 515 -61.44 -13.64 -10.63
N ILE A 516 -62.08 -14.03 -9.52
CA ILE A 516 -63.17 -15.02 -9.51
C ILE A 516 -64.48 -14.27 -9.26
N GLY A 517 -65.34 -14.16 -10.27
CA GLY A 517 -66.61 -13.43 -10.22
C GLY A 517 -66.77 -12.44 -11.38
N GLU A 518 -67.66 -11.45 -11.24
CA GLU A 518 -67.90 -10.40 -12.25
C GLU A 518 -67.11 -9.09 -12.02
N LEU A 519 -66.22 -9.06 -11.02
CA LEU A 519 -65.38 -7.90 -10.73
C LEU A 519 -64.34 -7.68 -11.85
N SER A 520 -64.14 -6.42 -12.24
CA SER A 520 -63.05 -6.06 -13.14
C SER A 520 -61.69 -6.13 -12.43
N GLU A 521 -60.60 -6.34 -13.18
CA GLU A 521 -59.24 -6.38 -12.63
C GLU A 521 -58.87 -5.09 -11.89
N ASP A 522 -59.28 -3.93 -12.41
CA ASP A 522 -59.03 -2.62 -11.80
C ASP A 522 -59.77 -2.42 -10.47
N GLU A 523 -61.04 -2.85 -10.39
CA GLU A 523 -61.82 -2.82 -9.15
C GLU A 523 -61.24 -3.77 -8.10
N ALA A 524 -60.82 -4.97 -8.53
CA ALA A 524 -60.16 -5.93 -7.64
C ALA A 524 -58.83 -5.41 -7.10
N LEU A 525 -58.01 -4.76 -7.95
CA LEU A 525 -56.75 -4.16 -7.53
C LEU A 525 -56.97 -2.99 -6.57
N GLY A 526 -57.99 -2.16 -6.84
CA GLY A 526 -58.35 -1.03 -5.98
C GLY A 526 -58.89 -1.42 -4.61
N LEU A 527 -59.32 -2.68 -4.42
CA LEU A 527 -59.71 -3.23 -3.11
C LEU A 527 -58.52 -3.81 -2.33
N ILE A 528 -57.42 -4.17 -3.02
CA ILE A 528 -56.20 -4.78 -2.44
C ILE A 528 -55.16 -3.70 -2.08
N ALA A 529 -55.09 -2.62 -2.87
CA ALA A 529 -54.24 -1.44 -2.63
C ALA A 529 -54.78 -0.61 -1.46
#